data_AF-A0A0L1JPH2-F1
#
_entry.id   AF-A0A0L1JPH2-F1
#
_cell.length_a   1.000
_cell.length_b   1.000
_cell.length_c   1.000
_cell.angle_alpha   90.00
_cell.angle_beta   90.00
_cell.angle_gamma   90.00
#
_symmetry.space_group_name_H-M   'P 1'
#
loop_
_entity.id
_entity.type
_entity.pdbx_description
1 polymer ?
#
loop_
_entity_poly.entity_id
_entity_poly.type
_entity_poly.pdbx_seq_one_letter_code
_entity_poly.pdbx_strand_id
1 'polypeptide(L)'
;MDRRAFLITSLAGITAASTGIAGGHGRIGTFEGASNHVTTGRAELAKENGKFIVHLLDDFTFDGAPDPKVALGKDGYDKSTLMGLLKKNRGASSYEVPEGINGEDYNEVWIWCERFNVPLGVAKLN
;
A
#
# COMPACT_ATOMS: atom_id res chain seq x y z
N MET A 1 -60.30 -13.70 -19.26
CA MET A 1 -59.24 -12.74 -18.90
C MET A 1 -58.56 -13.24 -17.62
N ASP A 2 -57.23 -13.25 -17.65
CA ASP A 2 -56.28 -13.37 -16.53
C ASP A 2 -56.20 -14.66 -15.72
N ARG A 3 -55.22 -15.51 -16.08
CA ARG A 3 -54.41 -16.28 -15.12
C ARG A 3 -52.95 -16.28 -15.55
N ARG A 4 -52.12 -15.76 -14.65
CA ARG A 4 -50.69 -15.46 -14.76
C ARG A 4 -49.84 -16.71 -14.98
N ALA A 5 -48.91 -16.65 -15.95
CA ALA A 5 -47.92 -17.68 -16.21
C ALA A 5 -46.51 -17.20 -15.78
N PHE A 6 -46.02 -17.89 -14.75
CA PHE A 6 -44.68 -18.41 -14.48
C PHE A 6 -43.44 -18.07 -15.35
N LEU A 7 -42.33 -17.87 -14.61
CA LEU A 7 -40.93 -18.33 -14.81
C LEU A 7 -39.85 -17.38 -15.38
N ILE A 8 -39.06 -16.83 -14.44
CA ILE A 8 -37.59 -16.92 -14.23
C ILE A 8 -36.69 -16.95 -15.49
N THR A 9 -35.78 -15.97 -15.65
CA THR A 9 -34.35 -16.25 -15.94
C THR A 9 -33.42 -15.06 -15.62
N SER A 10 -32.62 -15.29 -14.58
CA SER A 10 -31.31 -14.71 -14.21
C SER A 10 -30.58 -13.77 -15.17
N LEU A 11 -30.25 -12.55 -14.69
CA LEU A 11 -29.11 -11.77 -15.20
C LEU A 11 -27.82 -12.20 -14.49
N ALA A 12 -26.82 -12.55 -15.29
CA ALA A 12 -25.51 -13.02 -14.88
C ALA A 12 -24.80 -12.03 -13.95
N GLY A 13 -24.31 -12.54 -12.82
CA GLY A 13 -23.42 -11.81 -11.92
C GLY A 13 -22.05 -11.64 -12.57
N ILE A 14 -21.58 -10.39 -12.64
CA ILE A 14 -20.18 -10.09 -12.91
C ILE A 14 -19.47 -10.26 -11.57
N THR A 15 -18.90 -11.43 -11.32
CA THR A 15 -17.93 -11.58 -10.23
C THR A 15 -16.66 -10.84 -10.64
N ALA A 16 -16.50 -9.61 -10.16
CA ALA A 16 -15.19 -9.01 -10.09
C ALA A 16 -14.35 -9.91 -9.17
N ALA A 17 -13.43 -10.66 -9.76
CA ALA A 17 -12.39 -11.34 -9.02
C ALA A 17 -11.51 -10.26 -8.38
N SER A 18 -11.85 -9.86 -7.16
CA SER A 18 -10.87 -9.29 -6.25
C SER A 18 -9.83 -10.38 -6.05
N THR A 19 -8.71 -10.28 -6.77
CA THR A 19 -7.47 -10.96 -6.43
C THR A 19 -7.14 -10.57 -5.00
N GLY A 20 -7.64 -11.38 -4.06
CA GLY A 20 -7.14 -11.39 -2.70
C GLY A 20 -5.65 -11.62 -2.80
N ILE A 21 -4.88 -10.73 -2.18
CA ILE A 21 -3.44 -10.85 -2.03
C ILE A 21 -3.20 -12.19 -1.34
N ALA A 22 -2.86 -13.20 -2.13
CA ALA A 22 -2.39 -14.49 -1.67
C ALA A 22 -0.87 -14.39 -1.55
N GLY A 23 -0.40 -13.69 -0.53
CA GLY A 23 1.00 -13.59 -0.12
C GLY A 23 1.01 -13.67 1.41
N GLY A 24 1.85 -14.54 1.98
CA GLY A 24 1.81 -14.89 3.40
C GLY A 24 1.86 -13.67 4.33
N HIS A 25 1.22 -13.80 5.50
CA HIS A 25 1.09 -12.82 6.58
C HIS A 25 2.15 -11.70 6.54
N GLY A 26 1.91 -10.66 5.74
CA GLY A 26 2.78 -9.51 5.72
C GLY A 26 2.65 -8.77 7.05
N ARG A 27 3.69 -8.05 7.44
CA ARG A 27 3.58 -7.13 8.59
C ARG A 27 2.80 -5.91 8.14
N ILE A 28 1.79 -5.51 8.90
CA ILE A 28 0.90 -4.42 8.53
C ILE A 28 1.10 -3.25 9.50
N GLY A 29 1.08 -2.05 8.95
CA GLY A 29 1.11 -0.80 9.69
C GLY A 29 0.06 0.19 9.20
N THR A 30 -0.32 1.12 10.06
CA THR A 30 -1.23 2.22 9.73
C THR A 30 -0.42 3.50 9.60
N PHE A 31 -0.67 4.29 8.56
CA PHE A 31 0.01 5.57 8.36
C PHE A 31 -0.45 6.62 9.38
N GLU A 32 0.53 7.33 9.90
CA GLU A 32 0.38 8.61 10.58
C GLU A 32 1.01 9.70 9.71
N GLY A 33 0.28 10.79 9.47
CA GLY A 33 0.77 11.94 8.72
C GLY A 33 1.90 12.68 9.44
N ALA A 34 2.84 13.26 8.69
CA ALA A 34 3.98 13.98 9.23
C ALA A 34 4.21 15.30 8.48
N SER A 35 4.98 16.22 9.07
CA SER A 35 5.32 17.53 8.48
C SER A 35 4.12 18.33 7.95
N ASN A 36 2.99 18.30 8.67
CA ASN A 36 1.73 18.96 8.30
C ASN A 36 1.08 18.40 7.02
N HIS A 37 1.42 17.17 6.63
CA HIS A 37 0.74 16.41 5.59
C HIS A 37 -0.21 15.36 6.19
N VAL A 38 -1.33 15.13 5.50
CA VAL A 38 -2.28 14.07 5.80
C VAL A 38 -1.94 12.84 4.98
N THR A 39 -1.50 11.79 5.66
CA THR A 39 -1.32 10.44 5.11
C THR A 39 -2.10 9.46 5.99
N THR A 40 -2.99 8.66 5.40
CA THR A 40 -3.83 7.69 6.11
C THR A 40 -3.88 6.35 5.37
N GLY A 41 -4.52 5.37 6.00
CA GLY A 41 -4.67 4.01 5.46
C GLY A 41 -3.54 3.11 5.91
N ARG A 42 -3.38 1.97 5.24
CA ARG A 42 -2.46 0.93 5.69
C ARG A 42 -1.36 0.62 4.67
N ALA A 43 -0.24 0.15 5.18
CA ALA A 43 0.83 -0.46 4.42
C ALA A 43 1.06 -1.89 4.93
N GLU A 44 1.41 -2.78 4.01
CA GLU A 44 1.82 -4.14 4.28
C GLU A 44 3.20 -4.38 3.68
N LEU A 45 4.10 -4.98 4.45
CA LEU A 45 5.37 -5.49 3.96
C LEU A 45 5.29 -7.01 3.92
N ALA A 46 5.21 -7.55 2.71
CA ALA A 46 5.09 -8.98 2.45
C ALA A 46 6.32 -9.51 1.70
N LYS A 47 6.52 -10.83 1.78
CA LYS A 47 7.53 -11.53 0.98
C LYS A 47 6.82 -12.35 -0.10
N GLU A 48 7.04 -11.98 -1.35
CA GLU A 48 6.45 -12.62 -2.53
C GLU A 48 7.56 -13.13 -3.44
N ASN A 49 7.52 -14.42 -3.82
CA ASN A 49 8.51 -15.03 -4.71
C ASN A 49 9.98 -14.79 -4.31
N GLY A 50 10.26 -14.73 -3.00
CA GLY A 50 11.60 -14.48 -2.45
C GLY A 50 12.02 -13.02 -2.38
N LYS A 51 11.20 -12.09 -2.88
CA LYS A 51 11.42 -10.64 -2.82
C LYS A 51 10.53 -9.99 -1.77
N PHE A 52 11.00 -8.89 -1.19
CA PHE A 52 10.17 -8.07 -0.31
C PHE A 52 9.40 -7.04 -1.13
N ILE A 53 8.11 -6.91 -0.84
CA ILE A 53 7.22 -5.97 -1.51
C ILE A 53 6.46 -5.18 -0.45
N VAL A 54 6.46 -3.86 -0.60
CA VAL A 54 5.61 -2.96 0.16
C VAL A 54 4.33 -2.70 -0.64
N HIS A 55 3.19 -3.06 -0.04
CA HIS A 55 1.86 -2.78 -0.54
C HIS A 55 1.25 -1.64 0.27
N LEU A 56 0.97 -0.52 -0.39
CA LEU A 56 -0.02 0.42 0.12
C LEU A 56 -1.40 -0.18 -0.18
N LEU A 57 -2.28 -0.25 0.82
CA LEU A 57 -3.58 -0.91 0.70
C LEU A 57 -4.65 0.03 0.07
N ASP A 58 -5.86 -0.47 -0.13
CA ASP A 58 -6.94 0.25 -0.82
C ASP A 58 -7.42 1.50 -0.07
N ASP A 59 -7.23 1.53 1.25
CA ASP A 59 -7.57 2.63 2.14
C ASP A 59 -6.48 3.72 2.22
N PHE A 60 -5.37 3.54 1.50
CA PHE A 60 -4.30 4.54 1.46
C PHE A 60 -4.79 5.87 0.88
N THR A 61 -4.54 6.96 1.59
CA THR A 61 -4.74 8.32 1.08
C THR A 61 -3.59 9.23 1.48
N PHE A 62 -3.23 10.14 0.58
CA PHE A 62 -2.18 11.14 0.75
C PHE A 62 -2.64 12.46 0.11
N ASP A 63 -2.36 13.59 0.77
CA ASP A 63 -2.76 14.92 0.32
C ASP A 63 -1.89 15.49 -0.82
N GLY A 64 -0.65 15.01 -0.96
CA GLY A 64 0.22 15.29 -2.10
C GLY A 64 1.49 16.07 -1.73
N ALA A 65 2.57 15.78 -2.45
CA ALA A 65 3.82 16.50 -2.37
C ALA A 65 4.53 16.51 -3.73
N PRO A 66 5.60 17.32 -3.91
CA PRO A 66 6.26 17.44 -5.20
C PRO A 66 7.16 16.27 -5.61
N ASP A 67 7.70 15.52 -4.65
CA ASP A 67 8.52 14.32 -4.92
C ASP A 67 8.34 13.24 -3.83
N PRO A 68 7.12 12.69 -3.66
CA PRO A 68 6.82 11.68 -2.66
C PRO A 68 7.36 10.31 -3.11
N LYS A 69 8.16 9.66 -2.26
CA LYS A 69 8.74 8.34 -2.53
C LYS A 69 8.46 7.38 -1.38
N VAL A 70 8.40 6.10 -1.71
CA VAL A 70 8.19 5.03 -0.73
C VAL A 70 9.55 4.46 -0.32
N ALA A 71 9.76 4.28 0.98
CA ALA A 71 10.96 3.72 1.57
C ALA A 71 10.62 2.90 2.82
N LEU A 72 11.58 2.12 3.30
CA LEU A 72 11.56 1.50 4.61
C LEU A 72 12.38 2.31 5.62
N GLY A 73 12.19 1.98 6.88
CA GLY A 73 12.93 2.57 7.99
C GLY A 73 13.00 1.66 9.20
N LYS A 74 14.01 1.93 10.02
CA LYS A 74 14.21 1.32 11.32
C LYS A 74 14.63 2.41 12.29
N ASP A 75 13.70 2.80 13.17
CA ASP A 75 13.88 3.93 14.06
C ASP A 75 14.20 5.24 13.29
N GLY A 76 13.62 5.38 12.09
CA GLY A 76 13.92 6.45 11.15
C GLY A 76 13.98 6.01 9.69
N TYR A 77 13.81 6.98 8.78
CA TYR A 77 13.91 6.79 7.33
C TYR A 77 15.30 6.32 6.90
N ASP A 78 15.36 5.27 6.07
CA ASP A 78 16.60 4.78 5.44
C ASP A 78 16.58 5.01 3.92
N LYS A 79 17.47 5.86 3.44
CA LYS A 79 17.60 6.20 2.02
C LYS A 79 17.99 5.02 1.13
N SER A 80 18.71 4.02 1.65
CA SER A 80 19.11 2.85 0.88
C SER A 80 17.91 2.02 0.40
N THR A 81 16.79 2.11 1.13
CA THR A 81 15.57 1.33 0.89
C THR A 81 14.57 1.99 -0.05
N LEU A 82 14.96 3.10 -0.69
CA LEU A 82 14.06 3.90 -1.50
C LEU A 82 13.59 3.14 -2.75
N MET A 83 12.29 2.92 -2.85
CA MET A 83 11.64 2.09 -3.89
C MET A 83 11.10 2.91 -5.09
N GLY A 84 11.17 4.24 -5.00
CA GLY A 84 10.79 5.15 -6.08
C GLY A 84 9.55 5.99 -5.79
N LEU A 85 9.09 6.71 -6.83
CA LEU A 85 8.01 7.68 -6.73
C LEU A 85 6.67 7.02 -6.40
N LEU A 86 5.90 7.66 -5.53
CA LEU A 86 4.52 7.30 -5.24
C LEU A 86 3.69 7.37 -6.52
N LYS A 87 3.17 6.22 -6.96
CA LYS A 87 2.43 6.09 -8.23
C LYS A 87 1.09 6.81 -8.21
N LYS A 88 0.43 6.86 -7.05
CA LYS A 88 -0.88 7.48 -6.84
C LYS A 88 -1.08 7.89 -5.40
N ASN A 89 -1.80 8.98 -5.21
CA ASN A 89 -2.10 9.52 -3.87
C ASN A 89 -3.26 8.79 -3.18
N ARG A 90 -3.96 7.87 -3.85
CA ARG A 90 -5.10 7.13 -3.30
C ARG A 90 -5.15 5.69 -3.80
N GLY A 91 -5.49 4.77 -2.91
CA GLY A 91 -5.72 3.36 -3.22
C GLY A 91 -4.45 2.51 -3.38
N ALA A 92 -4.67 1.23 -3.69
CA ALA A 92 -3.63 0.22 -3.51
C ALA A 92 -2.47 0.30 -4.52
N SER A 93 -1.21 0.31 -4.07
CA SER A 93 -0.04 0.28 -4.95
C SER A 93 1.10 -0.52 -4.35
N SER A 94 1.88 -1.20 -5.20
CA SER A 94 2.98 -2.05 -4.76
C SER A 94 4.34 -1.53 -5.22
N TYR A 95 5.34 -1.72 -4.37
CA TYR A 95 6.72 -1.29 -4.54
C TYR A 95 7.66 -2.42 -4.16
N GLU A 96 8.52 -2.82 -5.10
CA GLU A 96 9.54 -3.85 -4.85
C GLU A 96 10.69 -3.22 -4.06
N VAL A 97 11.09 -3.86 -2.97
CA VAL A 97 12.23 -3.45 -2.15
C VAL A 97 13.53 -3.68 -2.95
N PRO A 98 14.50 -2.75 -2.94
CA PRO A 98 15.75 -2.90 -3.68
C PRO A 98 16.49 -4.22 -3.36
N GLU A 99 17.22 -4.74 -4.35
CA GLU A 99 18.00 -5.97 -4.19
C GLU A 99 19.05 -5.83 -3.07
N GLY A 100 19.27 -6.90 -2.32
CA GLY A 100 20.21 -6.93 -1.20
C GLY A 100 19.67 -6.38 0.12
N ILE A 101 18.45 -5.82 0.13
CA ILE A 101 17.79 -5.35 1.35
C ILE A 101 16.86 -6.43 1.89
N ASN A 102 17.08 -6.80 3.14
CA ASN A 102 16.17 -7.67 3.86
C ASN A 102 15.07 -6.85 4.54
N GLY A 103 13.84 -6.95 4.05
CA GLY A 103 12.70 -6.20 4.58
C GLY A 103 12.41 -6.50 6.06
N GLU A 104 12.78 -7.70 6.55
CA GLU A 104 12.58 -8.10 7.95
C GLU A 104 13.35 -7.23 8.95
N ASP A 105 14.45 -6.60 8.52
CA ASP A 105 15.28 -5.73 9.36
C ASP A 105 14.61 -4.38 9.68
N TYR A 106 13.56 -4.02 8.93
CA TYR A 106 12.85 -2.75 9.02
C TYR A 106 11.48 -2.93 9.67
N ASN A 107 11.04 -1.92 10.41
CA ASN A 107 9.76 -1.92 11.13
C ASN A 107 8.86 -0.73 10.74
N GLU A 108 9.26 0.06 9.75
CA GLU A 108 8.53 1.26 9.33
C GLU A 108 8.47 1.34 7.80
N VAL A 109 7.32 1.78 7.27
CA VAL A 109 7.16 2.21 5.88
C VAL A 109 7.00 3.74 5.87
N TRP A 110 7.80 4.40 5.05
CA TRP A 110 7.84 5.86 4.96
C TRP A 110 7.32 6.34 3.61
N ILE A 111 6.49 7.38 3.65
CA ILE A 111 6.29 8.29 2.52
C ILE A 111 7.21 9.48 2.77
N TRP A 112 8.21 9.65 1.92
CA TRP A 112 9.29 10.63 2.08
C TRP A 112 9.29 11.62 0.93
N CYS A 113 9.46 12.92 1.20
CA CYS A 113 9.72 13.88 0.15
C CYS A 113 11.21 13.99 -0.13
N GLU A 114 11.71 13.34 -1.18
CA GLU A 114 13.16 13.33 -1.48
C GLU A 114 13.67 14.75 -1.80
N ARG A 115 12.86 15.56 -2.50
CA ARG A 115 13.24 16.94 -2.88
C ARG A 115 13.48 17.86 -1.68
N PHE A 116 12.70 17.69 -0.62
CA PHE A 116 12.77 18.56 0.57
C PHE A 116 13.36 17.88 1.80
N ASN A 117 13.65 16.58 1.71
CA ASN A 117 14.20 15.77 2.78
C ASN A 117 13.36 15.83 4.07
N VAL A 118 12.04 15.62 3.94
CA VAL A 118 11.07 15.65 5.04
C VAL A 118 10.12 14.45 5.00
N PRO A 119 9.64 13.97 6.17
CA PRO A 119 8.65 12.91 6.22
C PRO A 119 7.26 13.42 5.88
N LEU A 120 6.51 12.65 5.09
CA LEU A 120 5.13 12.94 4.71
C LEU A 120 4.14 12.01 5.42
N GLY A 121 4.57 10.78 5.70
CA GLY A 121 3.81 9.83 6.50
C GLY A 121 4.64 8.62 6.89
N VAL A 122 4.29 7.99 8.02
CA VAL A 122 5.00 6.84 8.59
C VAL A 122 3.99 5.77 8.99
N ALA A 123 4.19 4.53 8.57
CA ALA A 123 3.43 3.39 9.03
C ALA A 123 4.34 2.43 9.80
N LYS A 124 4.11 2.30 11.11
CA LYS A 124 4.81 1.32 11.95
C LYS A 124 4.22 -0.07 11.75
N LEU A 125 5.05 -1.00 11.31
CA LEU A 125 4.70 -2.37 11.03
C LEU A 125 4.68 -3.19 12.33
N ASN A 126 3.64 -4.00 12.52
CA ASN A 126 3.50 -4.94 13.64
C ASN A 126 3.51 -6.39 13.17
#